data_AF-A0AAE5QX27-F1
#
_entry.id   AF-A0AAE5QX27-F1
#
_cell.length_a   1.000
_cell.length_b   1.000
_cell.length_c   1.000
_cell.angle_alpha   90.00
_cell.angle_beta   90.00
_cell.angle_gamma   90.00
#
_symmetry.space_group_name_H-M   'P 1'
#
loop_
_entity.id
_entity.type
_entity.pdbx_description
1 polymer ?
#
loop_
_entity_poly.entity_id
_entity_poly.type
_entity_poly.pdbx_seq_one_letter_code
_entity_poly.pdbx_strand_id
1 'polypeptide(L)'
;MSIKEKLVMELMNLKDTVKYELSELNEQQYLFMNGPAPQLMKRAMKMSYILGQKEAIDHFLLLIDTCHENVLLDNCQDYQKQIQHKQFSLQEDIIHQINQSKEFESFLSTYYVNKGKHDITSKIKTLLE
;
A
#
# COMPACT_ATOMS: atom_id res chain seq x y z
N MET A 1 9.88 4.13 -25.60
CA MET A 1 9.27 3.34 -24.53
C MET A 1 7.98 4.03 -24.14
N SER A 2 6.86 3.35 -24.32
CA SER A 2 5.53 3.88 -24.02
C SER A 2 5.32 4.06 -22.51
N ILE A 3 4.33 4.85 -22.10
CA ILE A 3 3.98 4.99 -20.68
C ILE A 3 3.58 3.63 -20.11
N LYS A 4 2.87 2.83 -20.90
CA LYS A 4 2.47 1.47 -20.53
C LYS A 4 3.67 0.57 -20.25
N GLU A 5 4.69 0.58 -21.12
CA GLU A 5 5.91 -0.22 -20.92
C GLU A 5 6.67 0.20 -19.66
N LYS A 6 6.83 1.52 -19.43
CA LYS A 6 7.49 2.04 -18.22
C LYS A 6 6.77 1.58 -16.96
N LEU A 7 5.45 1.72 -16.93
CA LEU A 7 4.63 1.34 -15.78
C LEU A 7 4.70 -0.17 -15.52
N VAL A 8 4.58 -1.01 -16.55
CA VAL A 8 4.64 -2.47 -16.37
C VAL A 8 5.98 -2.89 -15.77
N MET A 9 7.09 -2.37 -16.29
CA MET A 9 8.41 -2.73 -15.75
C MET A 9 8.56 -2.32 -14.28
N GLU A 10 8.19 -1.10 -13.93
CA GLU A 10 8.28 -0.64 -12.54
C GLU A 10 7.36 -1.44 -11.62
N LEU A 11 6.12 -1.71 -12.04
CA LEU A 11 5.17 -2.47 -11.24
C LEU A 11 5.62 -3.92 -11.03
N MET A 12 6.29 -4.55 -12.00
CA MET A 12 6.85 -5.89 -11.81
C MET A 12 8.01 -5.88 -10.81
N ASN A 13 8.90 -4.89 -10.87
CA ASN A 13 9.97 -4.72 -9.87
C ASN A 13 9.41 -4.51 -8.46
N LEU A 14 8.38 -3.66 -8.33
CA LEU A 14 7.69 -3.42 -7.06
C LEU A 14 6.98 -4.68 -6.56
N LYS A 15 6.35 -5.44 -7.46
CA LYS A 15 5.68 -6.70 -7.13
C LYS A 15 6.67 -7.74 -6.59
N ASP A 16 7.85 -7.85 -7.18
CA ASP A 16 8.89 -8.76 -6.70
C ASP A 16 9.45 -8.32 -5.34
N THR A 17 9.59 -7.01 -5.12
CA THR A 17 9.92 -6.46 -3.79
C THR A 17 8.86 -6.86 -2.73
N VAL A 18 7.58 -6.70 -3.05
CA VAL A 18 6.47 -7.08 -2.16
C VAL A 18 6.47 -8.59 -1.88
N LYS A 19 6.71 -9.44 -2.89
CA LYS A 19 6.82 -10.90 -2.69
C LYS A 19 7.98 -11.25 -1.77
N TYR A 20 9.13 -10.59 -1.94
CA TYR A 20 10.29 -10.79 -1.07
C TYR A 20 9.95 -10.42 0.38
N GLU A 21 9.36 -9.23 0.61
CA GLU A 21 8.99 -8.78 1.96
C GLU A 21 7.94 -9.70 2.64
N LEU A 22 6.99 -10.23 1.87
CA LEU A 22 6.04 -11.23 2.37
C LEU A 22 6.71 -12.55 2.73
N SER A 23 7.70 -12.99 1.94
CA SER A 23 8.43 -14.23 2.20
C SER A 23 9.24 -14.11 3.50
N GLU A 24 9.98 -13.01 3.67
CA GLU A 24 10.68 -12.67 4.90
C GLU A 24 9.74 -12.64 6.13
N LEU A 25 8.56 -12.02 5.98
CA LEU A 25 7.56 -12.03 7.04
C LEU A 25 7.07 -13.45 7.36
N ASN A 26 6.85 -14.29 6.37
CA ASN A 26 6.37 -15.66 6.57
C ASN A 26 7.42 -16.55 7.21
N GLU A 27 8.68 -16.45 6.81
CA GLU A 27 9.80 -17.18 7.44
C GLU A 27 9.93 -16.83 8.93
N GLN A 28 9.70 -15.56 9.25
CA GLN A 28 9.71 -15.07 10.63
C GLN A 28 8.46 -15.45 11.43
N GLN A 29 7.41 -16.03 10.82
CA GLN A 29 6.12 -16.30 11.48
C GLN A 29 6.26 -17.15 12.75
N TYR A 30 7.08 -18.20 12.68
CA TYR A 30 7.25 -19.15 13.80
C TYR A 30 7.89 -18.51 15.03
N LEU A 31 8.67 -17.44 14.85
CA LEU A 31 9.35 -16.70 15.92
C LEU A 31 8.39 -15.78 16.69
N PHE A 32 7.26 -15.40 16.09
CA PHE A 32 6.41 -14.32 16.61
C PHE A 32 4.99 -14.75 16.98
N MET A 33 4.48 -15.89 16.51
CA MET A 33 3.10 -16.34 16.82
C MET A 33 2.84 -16.54 18.33
N ASN A 34 3.89 -16.74 19.13
CA ASN A 34 3.84 -16.81 20.59
C ASN A 34 4.65 -15.67 21.26
N GLY A 35 5.01 -14.64 20.49
CA GLY A 35 5.84 -13.53 20.95
C GLY A 35 5.05 -12.52 21.80
N PRO A 36 5.75 -11.60 22.50
CA PRO A 36 5.11 -10.51 23.24
C PRO A 36 4.16 -9.68 22.36
N ALA A 37 3.05 -9.21 22.95
CA ALA A 37 2.02 -8.42 22.26
C ALA A 37 2.56 -7.26 21.39
N PRO A 38 3.59 -6.49 21.80
CA PRO A 38 4.18 -5.45 20.94
C PRO A 38 4.78 -5.98 19.63
N GLN A 39 5.35 -7.18 19.64
CA GLN A 39 5.94 -7.81 18.45
C GLN A 39 4.85 -8.30 17.50
N LEU A 40 3.78 -8.89 18.04
CA LEU A 40 2.58 -9.26 17.28
C LEU A 40 1.94 -8.03 16.62
N MET A 41 1.83 -6.93 17.35
CA MET A 41 1.28 -5.68 16.83
C MET A 41 2.15 -5.09 15.70
N LYS A 42 3.48 -5.05 15.90
CA LYS A 42 4.43 -4.60 14.86
C LYS A 42 4.33 -5.47 13.60
N ARG A 43 4.18 -6.79 13.76
CA ARG A 43 3.98 -7.72 12.64
C ARG A 43 2.66 -7.43 11.92
N ALA A 44 1.56 -7.25 12.64
CA ALA A 44 0.25 -6.94 12.06
C ALA A 44 0.31 -5.63 11.25
N MET A 45 0.91 -4.57 11.81
CA MET A 45 1.10 -3.29 11.11
C MET A 45 1.93 -3.46 9.82
N LYS A 46 3.03 -4.22 9.87
CA LYS A 46 3.86 -4.49 8.68
C LYS A 46 3.10 -5.29 7.62
N MET A 47 2.30 -6.28 8.04
CA MET A 47 1.47 -7.06 7.13
C MET A 47 0.40 -6.18 6.44
N SER A 48 -0.31 -5.35 7.21
CA SER A 48 -1.28 -4.38 6.67
C SER A 48 -0.63 -3.43 5.67
N TYR A 49 0.57 -2.94 5.96
CA TYR A 49 1.32 -2.08 5.05
C TYR A 49 1.66 -2.78 3.73
N ILE A 50 2.21 -3.99 3.77
CA ILE A 50 2.56 -4.74 2.56
C ILE A 50 1.31 -5.13 1.76
N LEU A 51 0.22 -5.47 2.43
CA LEU A 51 -1.08 -5.68 1.78
C LEU A 51 -1.52 -4.44 1.00
N GLY A 52 -1.38 -3.26 1.60
CA GLY A 52 -1.66 -1.98 0.92
C GLY A 52 -0.81 -1.78 -0.33
N GLN A 53 0.49 -2.06 -0.25
CA GLN A 53 1.37 -1.99 -1.42
C GLN A 53 0.91 -2.92 -2.54
N LYS A 54 0.62 -4.18 -2.20
CA LYS A 54 0.11 -5.18 -3.15
C LYS A 54 -1.19 -4.69 -3.83
N GLU A 55 -2.16 -4.21 -3.05
CA GLU A 55 -3.44 -3.73 -3.58
C GLU A 55 -3.27 -2.56 -4.55
N ALA A 56 -2.33 -1.64 -4.29
CA ALA A 56 -2.03 -0.55 -5.22
C ALA A 56 -1.36 -1.05 -6.51
N ILE A 57 -0.41 -1.97 -6.41
CA ILE A 57 0.23 -2.59 -7.58
C ILE A 57 -0.81 -3.30 -8.45
N ASP A 58 -1.65 -4.14 -7.83
CA ASP A 58 -2.71 -4.88 -8.53
C ASP A 58 -3.71 -3.91 -9.20
N HIS A 59 -4.04 -2.78 -8.56
CA HIS A 59 -4.89 -1.75 -9.15
C HIS A 59 -4.24 -1.11 -10.39
N PHE A 60 -2.96 -0.73 -10.32
CA PHE A 60 -2.29 -0.14 -11.48
C PHE A 60 -2.14 -1.14 -12.64
N LEU A 61 -1.85 -2.41 -12.35
CA LEU A 61 -1.82 -3.46 -13.37
C LEU A 61 -3.19 -3.63 -14.04
N LEU A 62 -4.27 -3.58 -13.26
CA LEU A 62 -5.63 -3.59 -13.81
C LEU A 62 -5.88 -2.39 -14.73
N LEU A 63 -5.53 -1.17 -14.32
CA LEU A 63 -5.67 0.03 -15.16
C LEU A 63 -4.90 -0.12 -16.49
N ILE A 64 -3.69 -0.65 -16.44
CA ILE A 64 -2.85 -0.91 -17.62
C ILE A 64 -3.52 -1.89 -18.59
N ASP A 65 -4.16 -2.93 -18.05
CA ASP A 65 -4.81 -3.97 -18.83
C ASP A 65 -6.16 -3.52 -19.41
N THR A 66 -6.90 -2.66 -18.69
CA THR A 66 -8.27 -2.28 -19.08
C THR A 66 -8.39 -0.92 -19.77
N CYS A 67 -7.47 0.02 -19.53
CA CYS A 67 -7.58 1.38 -20.07
C CYS A 67 -6.86 1.53 -21.42
N HIS A 68 -7.42 2.38 -22.29
CA HIS A 68 -6.69 2.88 -23.45
C HIS A 68 -5.56 3.82 -23.03
N GLU A 69 -4.47 3.83 -23.80
CA GLU A 69 -3.25 4.59 -23.45
C GLU A 69 -3.50 6.10 -23.31
N ASN A 70 -4.43 6.65 -24.08
CA ASN A 70 -4.78 8.08 -24.05
C ASN A 70 -5.46 8.54 -22.75
N VAL A 71 -6.00 7.62 -21.94
CA VAL A 71 -6.64 7.93 -20.64
C VAL A 71 -5.93 7.29 -19.45
N LEU A 72 -4.86 6.53 -19.70
CA LEU A 72 -4.14 5.79 -18.66
C LEU A 72 -3.54 6.73 -17.62
N LEU A 73 -2.92 7.83 -18.07
CA LEU A 73 -2.30 8.82 -17.19
C LEU A 73 -3.32 9.46 -16.24
N ASP A 74 -4.47 9.87 -16.77
CA ASP A 74 -5.53 10.50 -15.98
C ASP A 74 -6.08 9.54 -14.91
N ASN A 75 -6.33 8.29 -15.28
CA ASN A 75 -6.78 7.27 -14.32
C ASN A 75 -5.74 7.00 -13.22
N CYS A 76 -4.45 6.96 -13.58
CA CYS A 76 -3.37 6.84 -12.58
C CYS A 76 -3.37 8.04 -11.61
N GLN A 77 -3.51 9.26 -12.13
CA GLN A 77 -3.55 10.47 -11.31
C GLN A 77 -4.78 10.52 -10.40
N ASP A 78 -5.94 10.09 -10.88
CA ASP A 78 -7.16 10.04 -10.08
C ASP A 78 -7.05 9.04 -8.93
N TYR A 79 -6.48 7.87 -9.19
CA TYR A 79 -6.20 6.90 -8.13
C TYR A 79 -5.20 7.46 -7.11
N GLN A 80 -4.12 8.11 -7.57
CA GLN A 80 -3.15 8.78 -6.69
C GLN A 80 -3.81 9.82 -5.78
N LYS A 81 -4.67 10.69 -6.33
CA LYS A 81 -5.41 11.70 -5.57
C LYS A 81 -6.32 11.06 -4.53
N GLN A 82 -7.06 10.01 -4.88
CA GLN A 82 -7.94 9.30 -3.94
C GLN A 82 -7.16 8.76 -2.73
N ILE A 83 -6.01 8.11 -2.98
CA ILE A 83 -5.16 7.55 -1.92
C ILE A 83 -4.55 8.67 -1.06
N GLN A 84 -4.11 9.77 -1.68
CA GLN A 84 -3.56 10.91 -0.97
C GLN A 84 -4.60 11.60 -0.08
N HIS A 85 -5.80 11.84 -0.58
CA HIS A 85 -6.91 12.40 0.22
C HIS A 85 -7.24 11.52 1.42
N LYS A 86 -7.33 10.20 1.20
CA LYS A 86 -7.57 9.25 2.29
C LYS A 86 -6.41 9.23 3.30
N GLN A 87 -5.17 9.40 2.84
CA GLN A 87 -4.01 9.46 3.71
C GLN A 87 -4.04 10.67 4.64
N PHE A 88 -4.43 11.83 4.13
CA PHE A 88 -4.60 13.04 4.95
C PHE A 88 -5.70 12.88 6.00
N SER A 89 -6.88 12.41 5.60
CA SER A 89 -7.99 12.15 6.55
C SER A 89 -7.58 11.18 7.66
N LEU A 90 -6.91 10.08 7.33
CA LEU A 90 -6.45 9.11 8.32
C LEU A 90 -5.37 9.69 9.26
N GLN A 91 -4.55 10.64 8.80
CA GLN A 91 -3.58 11.33 9.65
C GLN A 91 -4.23 12.30 10.62
N GLU A 92 -5.32 12.97 10.23
CA GLU A 92 -6.08 13.85 11.12
C GLU A 92 -6.80 13.03 12.20
N ASP A 93 -7.36 11.87 11.83
CA ASP A 93 -8.15 11.03 12.72
C ASP A 93 -7.32 10.27 13.78
N ILE A 94 -6.01 10.08 13.57
CA ILE A 94 -5.19 9.24 14.46
C ILE A 94 -5.20 9.72 15.92
N ILE A 95 -5.18 11.04 16.14
CA ILE A 95 -5.18 11.64 17.48
C ILE A 95 -6.51 11.35 18.18
N HIS A 96 -7.63 11.46 17.46
CA HIS A 96 -8.95 11.16 17.98
C HIS A 96 -9.10 9.67 18.34
N GLN A 97 -8.59 8.78 17.48
CA GLN A 97 -8.70 7.33 17.66
C GLN A 97 -7.87 6.80 18.83
N ILE A 98 -6.67 7.36 19.06
CA ILE A 98 -5.84 7.02 20.24
C ILE A 98 -6.61 7.26 21.54
N ASN A 99 -7.44 8.32 21.59
CA ASN A 99 -8.12 8.74 22.80
C ASN A 99 -9.45 7.99 23.08
N GLN A 100 -10.02 7.27 22.09
CA GLN A 100 -11.35 6.65 22.21
C GLN A 100 -11.35 5.11 22.26
N SER A 101 -10.20 4.47 22.06
CA SER A 101 -9.81 3.06 22.32
C SER A 101 -10.62 1.90 21.73
N LYS A 102 -11.94 2.02 21.46
CA LYS A 102 -12.78 0.85 21.13
C LYS A 102 -12.57 0.28 19.71
N GLU A 103 -11.98 1.04 18.79
CA GLU A 103 -11.74 0.61 17.41
C GLU A 103 -10.32 0.88 16.91
N PHE A 104 -9.37 1.09 17.84
CA PHE A 104 -8.03 1.54 17.51
C PHE A 104 -7.26 0.53 16.64
N GLU A 105 -7.44 -0.78 16.85
CA GLU A 105 -6.81 -1.82 16.04
C GLU A 105 -7.32 -1.82 14.59
N SER A 106 -8.63 -1.64 14.40
CA SER A 106 -9.27 -1.54 13.07
C SER A 106 -8.78 -0.30 12.32
N PHE A 107 -8.72 0.83 13.05
CA PHE A 107 -8.15 2.06 12.52
C PHE A 107 -6.69 1.85 12.10
N LEU A 108 -5.85 1.26 12.94
CA LEU A 108 -4.44 1.03 12.62
C LEU A 108 -4.26 0.14 11.39
N SER A 109 -5.05 -0.93 11.27
CA SER A 109 -5.01 -1.76 10.06
C SER A 109 -5.34 -0.94 8.81
N THR A 110 -6.41 -0.15 8.85
CA THR A 110 -6.82 0.73 7.75
C THR A 110 -5.75 1.78 7.42
N TYR A 111 -5.16 2.38 8.46
CA TYR A 111 -4.09 3.37 8.35
C TYR A 111 -2.87 2.78 7.62
N TYR A 112 -2.39 1.62 8.07
CA TYR A 112 -1.21 1.00 7.46
C TYR A 112 -1.48 0.47 6.05
N VAL A 113 -2.67 -0.08 5.76
CA VAL A 113 -3.07 -0.42 4.39
C VAL A 113 -3.02 0.82 3.49
N ASN A 114 -3.61 1.94 3.92
CA ASN A 114 -3.59 3.15 3.11
C ASN A 114 -2.18 3.72 2.94
N LYS A 115 -1.35 3.65 3.98
CA LYS A 115 0.06 4.04 3.92
C LYS A 115 0.85 3.21 2.90
N GLY A 116 0.61 1.90 2.84
CA GLY A 116 1.21 1.02 1.82
C GLY A 116 0.80 1.40 0.41
N LYS A 117 -0.49 1.69 0.18
CA LYS A 117 -0.98 2.21 -1.10
C LYS A 117 -0.31 3.52 -1.46
N HIS A 118 -0.25 4.45 -0.50
CA HIS A 118 0.33 5.77 -0.67
C HIS A 118 1.77 5.70 -1.15
N ASP A 119 2.58 4.81 -0.57
CA ASP A 119 3.99 4.66 -0.95
C ASP A 119 4.17 4.17 -2.39
N ILE A 120 3.35 3.20 -2.83
CA ILE A 120 3.35 2.77 -4.24
C ILE A 120 2.88 3.89 -5.15
N THR A 121 1.74 4.53 -4.84
CA THR A 121 1.19 5.60 -5.67
C THR A 121 2.16 6.79 -5.81
N SER A 122 2.94 7.08 -4.77
CA SER A 122 3.97 8.12 -4.78
C SER A 122 5.15 7.75 -5.68
N LYS A 123 5.62 6.49 -5.65
CA LYS A 123 6.66 6.01 -6.58
C LYS A 123 6.20 6.08 -8.04
N ILE A 124 4.95 5.66 -8.31
CA ILE A 124 4.37 5.73 -9.65
C ILE A 124 4.20 7.18 -10.10
N LYS A 125 3.82 8.10 -9.21
CA LYS A 125 3.76 9.53 -9.52
C LYS A 125 5.13 10.05 -9.98
N THR A 126 6.19 9.79 -9.21
CA THR A 126 7.56 10.19 -9.57
C THR A 126 8.04 9.57 -10.89
N LEU A 127 7.62 8.36 -11.24
CA LEU A 127 7.94 7.74 -12.53
C LEU A 127 7.28 8.45 -13.73
N LEU A 128 6.11 9.06 -13.50
CA LEU A 128 5.28 9.69 -14.53
C LEU A 128 5.53 11.19 -14.70
N GLU A 129 6.28 11.81 -13.79
CA GLU A 129 6.81 13.19 -13.90
C GLU A 129 8.06 13.25 -14.78
#